data_AF-A0A093R190-F1
#
_entry.id   AF-A0A093R190-F1
#
_cell.length_a   1.000
_cell.length_b   1.000
_cell.length_c   1.000
_cell.angle_alpha   90.00
_cell.angle_beta   90.00
_cell.angle_gamma   90.00
#
_symmetry.space_group_name_H-M   'P 1'
#
loop_
_entity.id
_entity.type
_entity.pdbx_description
1 polymer ?
#
loop_
_entity_poly.entity_id
_entity_poly.type
_entity_poly.pdbx_seq_one_letter_code
_entity_poly.pdbx_strand_id
1 'polypeptide(L)'
;PEEDCMKLNPSFLGIALSSLLAIDLWASKRLGVCAGEGSAWGSARPLMKVIEVSGHGIPWLLGTFYGLCQSDSSAAREVLLNLLFALLLDLVLVAVVKGLVKRRRPTHNKMDMFVTISVDRYSFPSGHATRAALVCRFILHHLVLAVPLRVLVVLWALIVGISRIMLGRHNVTDVLFGLLLGYALYSVVEYCWLSPLSAPALFALW
;
A
#
# COMPACT_ATOMS: atom_id res chain seq x y z
N PRO A 1 -14.78 14.06 49.73
CA PRO A 1 -14.79 15.14 48.72
C PRO A 1 -13.43 15.40 48.05
N GLU A 2 -12.50 14.43 48.00
CA GLU A 2 -11.11 14.68 47.54
C GLU A 2 -10.51 13.52 46.73
N GLU A 3 -11.30 12.82 45.91
CA GLU A 3 -10.76 11.76 45.03
C GLU A 3 -11.01 11.98 43.53
N ASP A 4 -11.44 13.18 43.14
CA ASP A 4 -11.79 13.48 41.74
C ASP A 4 -10.91 14.57 41.11
N CYS A 5 -9.64 14.63 41.51
CA CYS A 5 -8.66 15.45 40.79
C CYS A 5 -7.98 14.60 39.71
N MET A 6 -8.77 14.24 38.69
CA MET A 6 -8.26 13.69 37.44
C MET A 6 -7.19 14.66 36.90
N LYS A 7 -5.92 14.27 36.94
CA LYS A 7 -4.79 15.05 36.39
C LYS A 7 -4.95 15.15 34.86
N LEU A 8 -5.81 16.06 34.43
CA LEU A 8 -5.97 16.51 33.05
C LEU A 8 -4.84 17.49 32.73
N ASN A 9 -3.62 16.99 32.62
CA ASN A 9 -2.60 17.72 31.88
C ASN A 9 -2.10 16.80 30.76
N PRO A 10 -2.79 16.77 29.60
CA PRO A 10 -2.26 16.06 28.46
C PRO A 10 -0.90 16.67 28.14
N SER A 11 0.13 15.82 28.10
CA SER A 11 1.46 16.26 27.68
C SER A 11 1.35 17.02 26.35
N PHE A 12 2.21 18.02 26.13
CA PHE A 12 2.25 18.75 24.85
C PHE A 12 2.28 17.79 23.65
N LEU A 13 2.99 16.66 23.80
CA LEU A 13 3.02 15.57 22.83
C LEU A 13 1.64 14.93 22.59
N GLY A 14 0.89 14.64 23.65
CA GLY A 14 -0.46 14.07 23.55
C GLY A 14 -1.45 15.02 22.86
N ILE A 15 -1.35 16.33 23.13
CA ILE A 15 -2.15 17.35 22.45
C ILE A 15 -1.77 17.39 20.97
N ALA A 16 -0.48 17.48 20.65
CA ALA A 16 0.01 17.54 19.28
C ALA A 16 -0.41 16.31 18.46
N LEU A 17 -0.29 15.10 19.02
CA LEU A 17 -0.71 13.86 18.37
C LEU A 17 -2.22 13.82 18.13
N SER A 18 -3.02 14.27 19.10
CA SER A 18 -4.48 14.34 18.97
C SER A 18 -4.90 15.35 17.90
N SER A 19 -4.22 16.50 17.83
CA SER A 19 -4.44 17.51 16.78
C SER A 19 -4.06 16.99 15.41
N LEU A 20 -2.91 16.32 15.26
CA LEU A 20 -2.50 15.70 13.99
C LEU A 20 -3.48 14.62 13.54
N LEU A 21 -3.96 13.78 14.46
CA LEU A 21 -4.97 12.77 14.17
C LEU A 21 -6.28 13.44 13.70
N ALA A 22 -6.73 14.51 14.37
CA ALA A 22 -7.92 15.25 13.98
C ALA A 22 -7.80 15.87 12.58
N ILE A 23 -6.64 16.46 12.27
CA ILE A 23 -6.33 17.03 10.94
C ILE A 23 -6.37 15.93 9.87
N ASP A 24 -5.75 14.78 10.12
CA ASP A 24 -5.75 13.66 9.18
C ASP A 24 -7.15 13.11 8.92
N LEU A 25 -7.97 12.94 9.97
CA LEU A 25 -9.35 12.51 9.83
C LEU A 25 -10.21 13.52 9.07
N TRP A 26 -10.01 14.82 9.35
CA TRP A 26 -10.70 15.89 8.64
C TRP A 26 -10.32 15.94 7.15
N ALA A 27 -9.02 15.88 6.85
CA ALA A 27 -8.51 15.88 5.48
C ALA A 27 -9.00 14.63 4.72
N SER A 28 -8.93 13.46 5.35
CA SER A 28 -9.40 12.20 4.77
C SER A 28 -10.90 12.23 4.46
N LYS A 29 -11.71 12.81 5.35
CA LYS A 29 -13.14 12.99 5.11
C LYS A 29 -13.41 13.93 3.93
N ARG A 30 -12.67 15.05 3.84
CA ARG A 30 -12.83 16.03 2.77
C ARG A 30 -12.40 15.48 1.40
N LEU A 31 -11.38 14.64 1.38
CA LEU A 31 -10.86 14.00 0.17
C LEU A 31 -11.61 12.74 -0.25
N GLY A 32 -12.46 12.18 0.62
CA GLY A 32 -13.32 11.02 0.35
C GLY A 32 -14.49 11.28 -0.61
N VAL A 33 -14.24 11.99 -1.71
CA VAL A 33 -15.26 12.50 -2.65
C VAL A 33 -15.91 11.43 -3.52
N CYS A 34 -15.41 10.19 -3.50
CA CYS A 34 -15.97 9.02 -4.22
C CYS A 34 -16.45 7.94 -3.25
N ALA A 35 -16.65 8.26 -1.95
CA ALA A 35 -16.98 7.30 -0.91
C ALA A 35 -18.40 6.71 -1.00
N GLY A 36 -19.35 7.39 -1.65
CA GLY A 36 -20.71 6.88 -1.89
C GLY A 36 -21.45 7.64 -3.01
N GLU A 37 -22.66 7.18 -3.35
CA GLU A 37 -23.46 7.72 -4.46
C GLU A 37 -23.83 9.20 -4.29
N GLY A 38 -24.05 9.66 -3.06
CA GLY A 38 -24.30 11.07 -2.74
C GLY A 38 -23.03 11.93 -2.57
N SER A 39 -21.84 11.41 -2.89
CA SER A 39 -20.59 12.17 -2.80
C SER A 39 -20.37 13.00 -4.05
N ALA A 40 -19.63 14.12 -3.93
CA ALA A 40 -19.44 15.08 -5.02
C ALA A 40 -19.00 14.41 -6.34
N TRP A 41 -18.11 13.42 -6.28
CA TRP A 41 -17.60 12.67 -7.42
C TRP A 41 -18.00 11.18 -7.35
N GLY A 42 -19.22 10.89 -6.88
CA GLY A 42 -19.75 9.52 -6.80
C GLY A 42 -19.74 8.78 -8.16
N SER A 43 -19.97 9.50 -9.26
CA SER A 43 -19.92 8.94 -10.63
C SER A 43 -18.54 8.44 -11.05
N ALA A 44 -17.45 8.96 -10.47
CA ALA A 44 -16.09 8.51 -10.75
C ALA A 44 -15.69 7.24 -9.96
N ARG A 45 -16.56 6.74 -9.07
CA ARG A 45 -16.29 5.55 -8.25
C ARG A 45 -15.92 4.30 -9.06
N PRO A 46 -16.57 3.95 -10.19
CA PRO A 46 -16.19 2.79 -11.00
C PRO A 46 -14.76 2.91 -11.52
N LEU A 47 -14.35 4.09 -11.98
CA LEU A 47 -12.98 4.37 -12.41
C LEU A 47 -11.98 4.17 -11.26
N MET A 48 -12.30 4.68 -10.07
CA MET A 48 -11.46 4.47 -8.89
C MET A 48 -11.36 2.97 -8.50
N LYS A 49 -12.40 2.17 -8.70
CA LYS A 49 -12.35 0.71 -8.51
C LYS A 49 -11.45 0.02 -9.53
N VAL A 50 -11.43 0.47 -10.79
CA VAL A 50 -10.49 -0.04 -11.80
C VAL A 50 -9.04 0.29 -11.41
N ILE A 51 -8.79 1.53 -10.96
CA ILE A 51 -7.47 1.93 -10.45
C ILE A 51 -7.07 1.07 -9.23
N GLU A 52 -8.01 0.78 -8.32
CA GLU A 52 -7.80 -0.12 -7.18
C GLU A 52 -7.34 -1.51 -7.63
N VAL A 53 -7.97 -2.10 -8.66
CA VAL A 53 -7.57 -3.40 -9.21
C VAL A 53 -6.13 -3.39 -9.72
N SER A 54 -5.67 -2.30 -10.34
CA SER A 54 -4.27 -2.19 -10.80
C SER A 54 -3.24 -2.23 -9.67
N GLY A 55 -3.61 -1.79 -8.46
CA GLY A 55 -2.78 -1.85 -7.26
C GLY A 55 -2.98 -3.10 -6.42
N HIS A 56 -3.87 -4.01 -6.84
CA HIS A 56 -4.27 -5.17 -6.04
C HIS A 56 -3.19 -6.27 -6.06
N GLY A 57 -3.00 -6.99 -4.95
CA GLY A 57 -1.91 -7.98 -4.83
C GLY A 57 -2.08 -9.19 -5.74
N ILE A 58 -3.33 -9.67 -5.92
CA ILE A 58 -3.63 -10.89 -6.69
C ILE A 58 -3.12 -10.79 -8.15
N PRO A 59 -3.47 -9.77 -8.97
CA PRO A 59 -2.94 -9.64 -10.33
C PRO A 59 -1.40 -9.63 -10.39
N TRP A 60 -0.75 -8.91 -9.47
CA TRP A 60 0.72 -8.81 -9.43
C TRP A 60 1.38 -10.14 -9.06
N LEU A 61 0.87 -10.85 -8.07
CA LEU A 61 1.39 -12.16 -7.67
C LEU A 61 1.19 -13.20 -8.77
N LEU A 62 -0.01 -13.30 -9.33
CA LEU A 62 -0.32 -14.26 -10.40
C LEU A 62 0.48 -13.95 -11.67
N GLY A 63 0.55 -12.68 -12.07
CA GLY A 63 1.30 -12.26 -13.26
C GLY A 63 2.80 -12.51 -13.11
N THR A 64 3.37 -12.24 -11.94
CA THR A 64 4.80 -12.50 -11.67
C THR A 64 5.10 -14.00 -11.66
N PHE A 65 4.24 -14.81 -11.03
CA PHE A 65 4.38 -16.26 -11.00
C PHE A 65 4.25 -16.88 -12.40
N TYR A 66 3.26 -16.44 -13.17
CA TYR A 66 3.08 -16.86 -14.56
C TYR A 66 4.30 -16.49 -15.42
N GLY A 67 4.78 -15.24 -15.30
CA GLY A 67 5.98 -14.79 -15.99
C GLY A 67 7.20 -15.64 -15.64
N LEU A 68 7.35 -16.03 -14.38
CA LEU A 68 8.45 -16.88 -13.93
C LEU A 68 8.39 -18.27 -14.59
N CYS A 69 7.20 -18.87 -14.66
CA CYS A 69 6.99 -20.18 -15.29
C CYS A 69 7.25 -20.16 -16.81
N GLN A 70 7.02 -19.02 -17.46
CA GLN A 70 7.19 -18.87 -18.91
C GLN A 70 8.56 -18.34 -19.33
N SER A 71 9.41 -17.92 -18.39
CA SER A 71 10.69 -17.30 -18.73
C SER A 71 11.76 -18.36 -18.97
N ASP A 72 12.41 -18.34 -20.14
CA ASP A 72 13.57 -19.20 -20.43
C ASP A 72 14.91 -18.53 -20.10
N SER A 73 14.93 -17.19 -20.00
CA SER A 73 16.12 -16.42 -19.67
C SER A 73 16.42 -16.45 -18.17
N SER A 74 17.64 -16.85 -17.80
CA SER A 74 18.12 -16.85 -16.41
C SER A 74 18.05 -15.47 -15.76
N ALA A 75 18.39 -14.42 -16.52
CA ALA A 75 18.30 -13.03 -16.05
C ALA A 75 16.85 -12.60 -15.80
N ALA A 76 15.92 -13.01 -16.67
CA ALA A 76 14.50 -12.71 -16.48
C ALA A 76 13.94 -13.44 -15.25
N ARG A 77 14.30 -14.72 -15.07
CA ARG A 77 13.93 -15.52 -13.88
C ARG A 77 14.44 -14.87 -12.59
N GLU A 78 15.69 -14.40 -12.57
CA GLU A 78 16.26 -13.71 -11.41
C GLU A 78 15.47 -12.46 -11.02
N VAL A 79 15.16 -11.60 -12.00
CA VAL A 79 14.36 -10.38 -11.77
C VAL A 79 12.95 -10.74 -11.29
N LEU A 80 12.29 -11.71 -11.91
CA LEU A 80 10.92 -12.11 -11.53
C LEU A 80 10.85 -12.79 -10.16
N LEU A 81 11.86 -13.59 -9.79
CA LEU A 81 11.98 -14.16 -8.45
C LEU A 81 12.11 -13.07 -7.39
N ASN A 82 12.93 -12.06 -7.63
CA ASN A 82 13.08 -10.94 -6.71
C ASN A 82 11.82 -10.06 -6.65
N LEU A 83 11.09 -9.89 -7.76
CA LEU A 83 9.78 -9.24 -7.75
C LEU A 83 8.76 -10.04 -6.91
N LEU A 84 8.73 -11.37 -7.07
CA LEU A 84 7.85 -12.24 -6.27
C LEU A 84 8.21 -12.17 -4.78
N PHE A 85 9.50 -12.24 -4.45
CA PHE A 85 10.00 -12.07 -3.10
C PHE A 85 9.58 -10.72 -2.50
N ALA A 86 9.73 -9.62 -3.26
CA ALA A 86 9.32 -8.29 -2.85
C ALA A 86 7.81 -8.22 -2.55
N LEU A 87 6.97 -8.78 -3.42
CA LEU A 87 5.51 -8.79 -3.25
C LEU A 87 5.06 -9.62 -2.03
N LEU A 88 5.71 -10.76 -1.78
CA LEU A 88 5.45 -11.58 -0.60
C LEU A 88 5.89 -10.86 0.68
N LEU A 89 7.06 -10.22 0.65
CA LEU A 89 7.56 -9.43 1.78
C LEU A 89 6.64 -8.26 2.11
N ASP A 90 6.12 -7.55 1.10
CA ASP A 90 5.10 -6.49 1.26
C ASP A 90 3.85 -7.04 1.94
N LEU A 91 3.33 -8.18 1.48
CA LEU A 91 2.13 -8.79 2.04
C LEU A 91 2.31 -9.12 3.52
N VAL A 92 3.43 -9.76 3.88
CA VAL A 92 3.76 -10.12 5.27
C VAL A 92 3.93 -8.85 6.12
N LEU A 93 4.71 -7.88 5.66
CA LEU A 93 4.97 -6.65 6.40
C LEU A 93 3.69 -5.86 6.66
N VAL A 94 2.86 -5.68 5.64
CA VAL A 94 1.57 -4.99 5.78
C VAL A 94 0.66 -5.73 6.76
N ALA A 95 0.61 -7.07 6.71
CA ALA A 95 -0.19 -7.86 7.63
C ALA A 95 0.29 -7.70 9.08
N VAL A 96 1.60 -7.75 9.31
CA VAL A 96 2.22 -7.53 10.64
C VAL A 96 1.91 -6.13 11.16
N VAL A 97 2.17 -5.08 10.37
CA VAL A 97 1.93 -3.69 10.82
C VAL A 97 0.45 -3.45 11.08
N LYS A 98 -0.46 -3.99 10.25
CA LYS A 98 -1.90 -3.94 10.51
C LYS A 98 -2.27 -4.61 11.83
N GLY A 99 -1.68 -5.78 12.10
CA GLY A 99 -1.87 -6.54 13.34
C GLY A 99 -1.35 -5.82 14.58
N LEU A 100 -0.30 -5.00 14.45
CA LEU A 100 0.28 -4.23 15.55
C LEU A 100 -0.46 -2.91 15.81
N VAL A 101 -0.70 -2.12 14.76
CA VAL A 101 -1.25 -0.76 14.88
C VAL A 101 -2.77 -0.77 15.09
N LYS A 102 -3.47 -1.75 14.48
CA LYS A 102 -4.92 -1.96 14.64
C LYS A 102 -5.79 -0.70 14.43
N ARG A 103 -5.35 0.23 13.57
CA ARG A 103 -6.08 1.47 13.27
C ARG A 103 -7.40 1.18 12.56
N ARG A 104 -8.49 1.80 13.02
CA ARG A 104 -9.82 1.69 12.41
C ARG A 104 -9.89 2.42 11.05
N ARG A 105 -10.62 1.82 10.10
CA ARG A 105 -10.91 2.43 8.79
C ARG A 105 -11.86 3.63 8.88
N PRO A 106 -11.81 4.54 7.88
CA PRO A 106 -12.79 5.62 7.78
C PRO A 106 -14.22 5.08 7.74
N THR A 107 -15.10 5.63 8.58
CA THR A 107 -16.50 5.17 8.75
C THR A 107 -17.46 5.68 7.67
N HIS A 108 -17.01 6.55 6.77
CA HIS A 108 -17.87 7.23 5.80
C HIS A 108 -18.22 6.36 4.58
N ASN A 109 -17.53 5.25 4.34
CA ASN A 109 -17.85 4.31 3.26
C ASN A 109 -18.78 3.20 3.79
N LYS A 110 -20.09 3.44 3.75
CA LYS A 110 -21.12 2.49 4.24
C LYS A 110 -21.45 1.36 3.23
N MET A 111 -21.11 1.52 1.96
CA MET A 111 -21.61 0.66 0.87
C MET A 111 -20.79 -0.62 0.64
N ASP A 112 -19.45 -0.59 0.81
CA ASP A 112 -18.57 -1.73 0.46
C ASP A 112 -17.96 -2.45 1.68
N MET A 113 -18.40 -2.15 2.91
CA MET A 113 -17.74 -2.65 4.13
C MET A 113 -18.22 -4.04 4.60
N PHE A 114 -19.11 -4.70 3.84
CA PHE A 114 -19.69 -6.00 4.19
C PHE A 114 -18.91 -7.23 3.68
N VAL A 115 -17.95 -7.04 2.76
CA VAL A 115 -17.13 -8.14 2.19
C VAL A 115 -15.66 -8.00 2.61
N THR A 116 -15.42 -7.66 3.88
CA THR A 116 -14.06 -7.61 4.41
C THR A 116 -13.78 -8.85 5.25
N ILE A 117 -12.97 -9.76 4.68
CA ILE A 117 -12.31 -10.85 5.40
C ILE A 117 -11.66 -10.25 6.66
N SER A 118 -11.68 -10.96 7.79
CA SER A 118 -11.31 -10.46 9.13
C SER A 118 -9.99 -9.66 9.23
N VAL A 119 -9.01 -9.93 8.36
CA VAL A 119 -7.72 -9.22 8.24
C VAL A 119 -7.86 -7.81 7.66
N ASP A 120 -8.91 -7.55 6.90
CA ASP A 120 -9.12 -6.28 6.21
C ASP A 120 -9.79 -5.20 7.07
N ARG A 121 -10.00 -5.47 8.36
CA ARG A 121 -10.60 -4.54 9.34
C ARG A 121 -9.74 -3.31 9.62
N TYR A 122 -8.42 -3.42 9.46
CA TYR A 122 -7.47 -2.35 9.79
C TYR A 122 -7.02 -1.53 8.59
N SER A 123 -6.86 -0.22 8.79
CA SER A 123 -6.55 0.75 7.73
C SER A 123 -5.07 1.06 7.55
N PHE A 124 -4.27 0.96 8.61
CA PHE A 124 -2.86 1.35 8.59
C PHE A 124 -1.94 0.12 8.48
N PRO A 125 -0.98 0.09 7.55
CA PRO A 125 -0.79 1.02 6.43
C PRO A 125 -1.69 0.66 5.24
N SER A 126 -1.74 1.53 4.24
CA SER A 126 -2.40 1.23 2.96
C SER A 126 -1.59 0.22 2.15
N GLY A 127 -2.03 -1.05 2.14
CA GLY A 127 -1.37 -2.12 1.37
C GLY A 127 -1.42 -1.97 -0.16
N HIS A 128 -2.26 -1.08 -0.69
CA HIS A 128 -2.21 -0.73 -2.13
C HIS A 128 -1.11 0.31 -2.39
N ALA A 129 -0.95 1.27 -1.47
CA ALA A 129 0.08 2.30 -1.58
C ALA A 129 1.49 1.72 -1.38
N THR A 130 1.67 0.81 -0.41
CA THR A 130 2.95 0.12 -0.21
C THR A 130 3.40 -0.64 -1.45
N ARG A 131 2.52 -1.49 -1.99
CA ARG A 131 2.79 -2.25 -3.20
C ARG A 131 3.06 -1.38 -4.41
N ALA A 132 2.24 -0.34 -4.63
CA ALA A 132 2.43 0.53 -5.77
C ALA A 132 3.78 1.26 -5.73
N ALA A 133 4.20 1.75 -4.55
CA ALA A 133 5.52 2.36 -4.38
C ALA A 133 6.67 1.36 -4.56
N LEU A 134 6.54 0.16 -3.98
CA LEU A 134 7.53 -0.92 -4.12
C LEU A 134 7.72 -1.31 -5.60
N VAL A 135 6.62 -1.61 -6.30
CA VAL A 135 6.62 -2.01 -7.70
C VAL A 135 7.10 -0.87 -8.59
N CYS A 136 6.70 0.37 -8.31
CA CYS A 136 7.20 1.55 -9.02
C CYS A 136 8.72 1.64 -8.94
N ARG A 137 9.29 1.55 -7.73
CA ARG A 137 10.75 1.61 -7.54
C ARG A 137 11.46 0.42 -8.21
N PHE A 138 10.90 -0.78 -8.08
CA PHE A 138 11.40 -1.98 -8.74
C PHE A 138 11.50 -1.82 -10.26
N ILE A 139 10.40 -1.37 -10.90
CA ILE A 139 10.34 -1.14 -12.34
C ILE A 139 11.36 -0.09 -12.78
N LEU A 140 11.47 1.03 -12.05
CA LEU A 140 12.39 2.10 -12.40
C LEU A 140 13.87 1.69 -12.31
N HIS A 141 14.19 0.71 -11.47
CA HIS A 141 15.54 0.21 -11.28
C HIS A 141 15.92 -0.88 -12.30
N HIS A 142 14.99 -1.79 -12.62
CA HIS A 142 15.30 -2.97 -13.45
C HIS A 142 14.90 -2.85 -14.93
N LEU A 143 14.00 -1.91 -15.28
CA LEU A 143 13.59 -1.70 -16.67
C LEU A 143 14.21 -0.41 -17.23
N VAL A 144 14.85 -0.54 -18.40
CA VAL A 144 15.35 0.62 -19.16
C VAL A 144 14.18 1.32 -19.83
N LEU A 145 13.58 2.27 -19.11
CA LEU A 145 12.43 3.04 -19.58
C LEU A 145 12.86 4.44 -20.06
N ALA A 146 12.23 4.89 -21.14
CA ALA A 146 12.28 6.29 -21.57
C ALA A 146 11.71 7.21 -20.47
N VAL A 147 12.19 8.45 -20.41
CA VAL A 147 11.80 9.43 -19.38
C VAL A 147 10.27 9.57 -19.22
N PRO A 148 9.46 9.66 -20.31
CA PRO A 148 8.00 9.76 -20.16
C PRO A 148 7.38 8.54 -19.45
N LEU A 149 7.87 7.33 -19.74
CA LEU A 149 7.39 6.11 -19.10
C LEU A 149 7.75 6.07 -17.61
N ARG A 150 8.94 6.55 -17.24
CA ARG A 150 9.33 6.66 -15.83
C ARG A 150 8.37 7.56 -15.06
N VAL A 151 8.01 8.70 -15.64
CA VAL A 151 7.01 9.63 -15.05
C VAL A 151 5.66 8.95 -14.91
N LEU A 152 5.19 8.22 -15.92
CA LEU A 152 3.90 7.51 -15.87
C LEU A 152 3.85 6.45 -14.76
N VAL A 153 4.94 5.73 -14.51
CA VAL A 153 5.01 4.74 -13.43
C VAL A 153 4.91 5.41 -12.05
N VAL A 154 5.58 6.54 -11.85
CA VAL A 154 5.48 7.32 -10.60
C VAL A 154 4.06 7.88 -10.44
N LEU A 155 3.48 8.45 -11.50
CA LEU A 155 2.11 8.96 -11.48
C LEU A 155 1.11 7.86 -11.17
N TRP A 156 1.27 6.67 -11.74
CA TRP A 156 0.44 5.51 -11.43
C TRP A 156 0.46 5.19 -9.94
N ALA A 157 1.63 5.14 -9.29
CA ALA A 157 1.73 4.85 -7.86
C ALA A 157 1.02 5.91 -7.00
N LEU A 158 1.14 7.18 -7.37
CA LEU A 158 0.43 8.28 -6.71
C LEU A 158 -1.09 8.20 -6.92
N ILE A 159 -1.54 7.93 -8.14
CA ILE A 159 -2.97 7.79 -8.49
C ILE A 159 -3.59 6.63 -7.73
N VAL A 160 -2.90 5.48 -7.64
CA VAL A 160 -3.34 4.34 -6.81
C VAL A 160 -3.47 4.78 -5.35
N GLY A 161 -2.49 5.48 -4.78
CA GLY A 161 -2.57 6.01 -3.42
C GLY A 161 -3.76 6.94 -3.21
N ILE A 162 -3.93 7.96 -4.06
CA ILE A 162 -5.01 8.94 -4.00
C ILE A 162 -6.38 8.27 -4.11
N SER A 163 -6.53 7.28 -5.00
CA SER A 163 -7.79 6.54 -5.17
C SER A 163 -8.27 5.90 -3.86
N ARG A 164 -7.36 5.49 -2.97
CA ARG A 164 -7.69 4.88 -1.67
C ARG A 164 -8.36 5.88 -0.74
N ILE A 165 -7.91 7.13 -0.79
CA ILE A 165 -8.45 8.24 -0.01
C ILE A 165 -9.80 8.65 -0.59
N MET A 166 -9.89 8.81 -1.92
CA MET A 166 -11.11 9.20 -2.62
C MET A 166 -12.25 8.21 -2.41
N LEU A 167 -11.97 6.90 -2.42
CA LEU A 167 -12.93 5.84 -2.11
C LEU A 167 -13.29 5.74 -0.62
N GLY A 168 -12.63 6.50 0.25
CA GLY A 168 -12.83 6.45 1.70
C GLY A 168 -12.36 5.14 2.33
N ARG A 169 -11.38 4.45 1.72
CA ARG A 169 -10.86 3.15 2.19
C ARG A 169 -9.76 3.31 3.25
N HIS A 170 -9.01 4.41 3.17
CA HIS A 170 -7.83 4.70 3.97
C HIS A 170 -7.77 6.20 4.32
N ASN A 171 -7.10 6.54 5.42
CA ASN A 171 -6.78 7.92 5.75
C ASN A 171 -5.56 8.41 4.95
N VAL A 172 -5.34 9.73 4.88
CA VAL A 172 -4.21 10.34 4.16
C VAL A 172 -2.88 9.82 4.70
N THR A 173 -2.73 9.77 6.03
CA THR A 173 -1.51 9.23 6.66
C THR A 173 -1.29 7.73 6.42
N ASP A 174 -2.36 6.93 6.28
CA ASP A 174 -2.24 5.50 5.94
C ASP A 174 -1.59 5.32 4.55
N VAL A 175 -1.91 6.21 3.61
CA VAL A 175 -1.40 6.22 2.24
C VAL A 175 0.02 6.78 2.20
N LEU A 176 0.27 7.93 2.83
CA LEU A 176 1.62 8.53 2.90
C LEU A 176 2.62 7.56 3.51
N PHE A 177 2.30 6.99 4.67
CA PHE A 177 3.16 5.98 5.29
C PHE A 177 3.27 4.74 4.42
N GLY A 178 2.19 4.32 3.76
CA GLY A 178 2.24 3.21 2.82
C GLY A 178 3.24 3.43 1.69
N LEU A 179 3.22 4.60 1.03
CA LEU A 179 4.16 4.94 -0.03
C LEU A 179 5.61 4.93 0.47
N LEU A 180 5.87 5.55 1.63
CA LEU A 180 7.20 5.58 2.24
C LEU A 180 7.69 4.18 2.61
N LEU A 181 6.83 3.36 3.23
CA LEU A 181 7.14 2.00 3.63
C LEU A 181 7.46 1.13 2.41
N GLY A 182 6.65 1.20 1.35
CA GLY A 182 6.89 0.46 0.12
C GLY A 182 8.20 0.86 -0.57
N TYR A 183 8.48 2.16 -0.61
CA TYR A 183 9.74 2.67 -1.15
C TYR A 183 10.94 2.15 -0.33
N ALA A 184 10.87 2.21 1.00
CA ALA A 184 11.93 1.71 1.89
C ALA A 184 12.07 0.18 1.81
N LEU A 185 10.97 -0.55 1.67
CA LEU A 185 10.97 -2.01 1.58
C LEU A 185 11.77 -2.51 0.38
N TYR A 186 11.73 -1.79 -0.75
CA TYR A 186 12.56 -2.13 -1.90
C TYR A 186 14.06 -2.10 -1.56
N SER A 187 14.53 -1.17 -0.72
CA SER A 187 15.94 -1.15 -0.31
C SER A 187 16.32 -2.41 0.46
N VAL A 188 15.39 -3.01 1.21
CA VAL A 188 15.62 -4.31 1.88
C VAL A 188 15.70 -5.43 0.85
N VAL A 189 14.83 -5.41 -0.17
CA VAL A 189 14.86 -6.39 -1.27
C VAL A 189 16.17 -6.28 -2.05
N GLU A 190 16.60 -5.07 -2.37
CA GLU A 190 17.86 -4.78 -3.06
C GLU A 190 19.08 -5.26 -2.25
N TYR A 191 19.06 -5.06 -0.94
CA TYR A 191 20.12 -5.58 -0.05
C TYR A 191 20.12 -7.11 0.04
N CYS A 192 18.93 -7.73 0.07
CA CYS A 192 18.74 -9.19 0.16
C CYS A 192 18.55 -9.83 -1.23
N TRP A 193 19.12 -9.26 -2.28
CA TRP A 193 18.86 -9.69 -3.66
C TRP A 193 19.22 -11.15 -3.89
N LEU A 194 18.25 -11.91 -4.41
CA LEU A 194 18.38 -13.34 -4.66
C LEU A 194 18.98 -13.55 -6.05
N SER A 195 20.28 -13.81 -6.10
CA SER A 195 21.03 -14.23 -7.29
C SER A 195 21.27 -15.75 -7.30
N PRO A 196 21.62 -16.35 -8.47
CA PRO A 196 22.03 -17.76 -8.56
C PRO A 196 23.18 -18.14 -7.63
N LEU A 197 24.04 -17.18 -7.28
CA LEU A 197 25.14 -17.39 -6.34
C LEU A 197 24.65 -17.43 -4.88
N SER A 198 23.74 -16.53 -4.52
CA SER A 198 23.23 -16.40 -3.15
C SER A 198 22.18 -17.44 -2.77
N ALA A 199 21.39 -17.92 -3.75
CA ALA A 199 20.27 -18.83 -3.52
C ALA A 199 20.22 -19.95 -4.58
N PRO A 200 21.32 -20.73 -4.76
CA PRO A 200 21.44 -21.69 -5.85
C PRO A 200 20.29 -22.72 -5.89
N ALA A 201 19.77 -23.12 -4.73
CA ALA A 201 18.64 -24.03 -4.63
C ALA A 201 17.35 -23.52 -5.28
N LEU A 202 17.07 -22.21 -5.24
CA LEU A 202 15.89 -21.62 -5.88
C LEU A 202 16.00 -21.61 -7.41
N PHE A 203 17.22 -21.51 -7.92
CA PHE A 203 17.50 -21.51 -9.36
C PHE A 203 17.72 -22.92 -9.91
N ALA A 204 18.07 -23.89 -9.08
CA ALA A 204 18.24 -25.30 -9.48
C ALA A 204 16.91 -26.03 -9.79
N LEU A 205 15.78 -25.44 -9.42
CA LEU A 205 14.44 -25.97 -9.71
C LEU A 205 13.98 -25.76 -11.16
N TRP A 206 14.81 -25.09 -11.99
CA TRP A 206 14.43 -24.61 -13.32
C TRP A 206 15.53 -24.78 -14.36
#